data_AF-A0A5E6Y5K4-F1
#
_entry.id   AF-A0A5E6Y5K4-F1
#
_cell.length_a   1.000
_cell.length_b   1.000
_cell.length_c   1.000
_cell.angle_alpha   90.00
_cell.angle_beta   90.00
_cell.angle_gamma   90.00
#
_symmetry.space_group_name_H-M   'P 1'
#
loop_
_entity.id
_entity.type
_entity.pdbx_description
1 polymer ?
#
loop_
_entity_poly.entity_id
_entity_poly.type
_entity_poly.pdbx_seq_one_letter_code
_entity_poly.pdbx_strand_id
1 'polypeptide(L)'
;MKLISESLGVARSQLTVRLNPTAAPDRRRRVLDDTALVEEIRTEVSELPSYGYRWVWGLLRHRRETQSLAPINVKKAYRVMRDHQLLLERRIKQPGVA
;
A
#
# COMPACT_ATOMS: atom_id res chain seq x y z
N MET A 1 3.31 15.22 -39.02
CA MET A 1 2.76 14.12 -38.18
C MET A 1 1.49 13.45 -38.73
N LYS A 2 0.66 14.12 -39.57
CA LYS A 2 -0.61 13.56 -40.11
C LYS A 2 -0.42 12.33 -41.02
N LEU A 3 0.48 12.41 -42.01
CA LEU A 3 0.80 11.29 -42.91
C LEU A 3 1.29 10.04 -42.15
N ILE A 4 2.13 10.26 -41.13
CA ILE A 4 2.68 9.19 -40.30
C ILE A 4 1.58 8.50 -39.49
N SER A 5 0.63 9.27 -38.92
CA SER A 5 -0.52 8.69 -38.20
C SER A 5 -1.46 7.89 -39.10
N GLU A 6 -1.70 8.39 -40.32
CA GLU A 6 -2.60 7.77 -41.28
C GLU A 6 -1.99 6.49 -41.86
N SER A 7 -0.70 6.51 -42.19
CA SER A 7 0.03 5.32 -42.66
C SER A 7 0.16 4.24 -41.60
N LEU A 8 0.25 4.61 -40.31
CA LEU A 8 0.36 3.67 -39.19
C LEU A 8 -1.00 3.28 -38.60
N GLY A 9 -2.11 3.86 -39.08
CA GLY A 9 -3.46 3.57 -38.58
C GLY A 9 -3.69 3.93 -37.10
N VAL A 10 -2.95 4.90 -36.56
CA VAL A 10 -3.02 5.30 -35.14
C VAL A 10 -3.39 6.77 -34.97
N ALA A 11 -4.00 7.12 -33.84
CA ALA A 11 -4.30 8.51 -33.53
C ALA A 11 -3.03 9.37 -33.41
N ARG A 12 -3.10 10.64 -33.82
CA ARG A 12 -1.97 11.60 -33.71
C ARG A 12 -1.47 11.75 -32.26
N SER A 13 -2.40 11.70 -31.29
CA SER A 13 -2.08 11.74 -29.85
C SER A 13 -1.26 10.53 -29.39
N GLN A 14 -1.45 9.37 -30.01
CA GLN A 14 -0.69 8.15 -29.71
C GLN A 14 0.74 8.24 -30.25
N LEU A 15 0.93 8.85 -31.43
CA LEU A 15 2.27 9.15 -31.94
C LEU A 15 3.00 10.13 -31.03
N THR A 16 2.35 11.18 -30.53
CA THR A 16 2.98 12.13 -29.61
C THR A 16 3.39 11.50 -28.28
N VAL A 17 2.65 10.51 -27.78
CA VAL A 17 3.04 9.76 -26.57
C VAL A 17 4.22 8.82 -26.87
N ARG A 18 4.21 8.10 -28.00
CA ARG A 18 5.28 7.18 -28.38
C ARG A 18 6.60 7.89 -28.69
N LEU A 19 6.54 9.08 -29.29
CA LEU A 19 7.71 9.89 -29.63
C LEU A 19 8.29 10.63 -28.42
N ASN A 20 7.52 10.76 -27.33
CA ASN A 20 7.96 11.34 -26.08
C ASN A 20 7.99 10.26 -24.98
N PRO A 21 9.03 9.40 -24.91
CA PRO A 21 9.15 8.38 -23.87
C PRO A 21 9.22 8.93 -22.44
N THR A 22 9.42 10.25 -22.29
CA THR A 22 9.35 11.00 -21.03
C THR A 22 7.94 11.51 -20.70
N ALA A 23 6.99 11.47 -21.65
CA ALA A 23 5.58 11.78 -21.43
C ALA A 23 4.88 10.59 -20.73
N ALA A 24 5.31 10.40 -19.48
CA ALA A 24 4.79 9.54 -18.43
C ALA A 24 4.76 8.02 -18.70
N PRO A 25 5.86 7.30 -18.42
CA PRO A 25 5.77 5.89 -18.09
C PRO A 25 5.24 5.76 -16.65
N ASP A 26 4.06 5.16 -16.58
CA ASP A 26 3.47 4.46 -15.46
C ASP A 26 3.26 5.21 -14.13
N ARG A 27 1.99 5.52 -13.82
CA ARG A 27 1.52 5.66 -12.44
C ARG A 27 1.48 4.28 -11.75
N ARG A 28 2.50 3.44 -11.98
CA ARG A 28 2.68 2.18 -11.26
C ARG A 28 2.74 2.58 -9.81
N ARG A 29 1.84 1.99 -9.02
CA ARG A 29 1.82 2.11 -7.56
C ARG A 29 3.28 2.04 -7.10
N ARG A 30 3.85 3.16 -6.62
CA ARG A 30 5.20 3.17 -6.04
C ARG A 30 5.21 2.04 -5.03
N VAL A 31 5.97 0.98 -5.32
CA VAL A 31 6.20 -0.09 -4.37
C VAL A 31 7.06 0.56 -3.30
N LEU A 32 6.39 1.08 -2.27
CA LEU A 32 7.07 1.60 -1.11
C LEU A 32 7.63 0.39 -0.39
N ASP A 33 8.93 0.45 -0.09
CA ASP A 33 9.56 -0.54 0.75
C ASP A 33 8.92 -0.49 2.14
N ASP A 34 8.06 -1.46 2.41
CA ASP A 34 7.35 -1.61 3.67
C ASP A 34 8.05 -2.66 4.56
N THR A 35 9.18 -3.24 4.13
CA THR A 35 9.90 -4.31 4.86
C THR A 35 10.24 -3.91 6.30
N ALA A 36 10.84 -2.74 6.49
CA ALA A 36 11.18 -2.23 7.82
C ALA A 36 9.94 -2.06 8.72
N LEU A 37 8.81 -1.63 8.14
CA LEU A 37 7.56 -1.47 8.89
C LEU A 37 6.94 -2.83 9.24
N VAL A 38 7.10 -3.83 8.37
CA VAL A 38 6.61 -5.20 8.62
C VAL A 38 7.35 -5.84 9.78
N GLU A 39 8.68 -5.70 9.85
CA GLU A 39 9.47 -6.25 10.94
C GLU A 39 9.17 -5.55 12.28
N GLU A 40 8.94 -4.23 12.26
CA GLU A 40 8.45 -3.47 13.41
C GLU A 40 7.10 -4.03 13.89
N ILE A 41 6.12 -4.19 12.99
CA ILE A 41 4.80 -4.74 13.31
C ILE A 41 4.90 -6.17 13.85
N ARG A 42 5.75 -7.03 13.25
CA ARG A 42 5.92 -8.43 13.69
C ARG A 42 6.44 -8.51 15.11
N THR A 43 7.32 -7.60 15.49
CA THR A 43 7.84 -7.50 16.87
C THR A 43 6.73 -7.10 17.84
N GLU A 44 5.84 -6.18 17.49
CA GLU A 44 4.72 -5.81 18.36
C GLU A 44 3.65 -6.93 18.46
N VAL A 45 3.37 -7.58 17.33
CA VAL A 45 2.32 -8.63 17.25
C VAL A 45 2.77 -9.91 17.96
N SER A 46 4.07 -10.21 18.01
CA SER A 46 4.58 -11.36 18.78
C SER A 46 4.37 -11.18 20.28
N GLU A 47 4.47 -9.95 20.79
CA GLU A 47 4.15 -9.63 22.18
C GLU A 47 2.64 -9.68 22.45
N LEU A 48 1.82 -9.28 21.46
CA LEU A 48 0.37 -9.06 21.63
C LEU A 48 -0.44 -9.64 20.46
N PRO A 49 -0.61 -10.97 20.36
CA PRO A 49 -1.22 -11.63 19.20
C PRO A 49 -2.73 -11.38 19.06
N SER A 50 -3.38 -10.82 20.09
CA SER A 50 -4.81 -10.46 20.08
C SER A 50 -5.09 -9.05 19.56
N TYR A 51 -4.07 -8.29 19.15
CA TYR A 51 -4.23 -6.89 18.80
C TYR A 51 -4.57 -6.68 17.31
N GLY A 52 -5.59 -5.85 17.07
CA GLY A 52 -5.98 -5.44 15.73
C GLY A 52 -5.17 -4.24 15.24
N TYR A 53 -5.27 -3.95 13.93
CA TYR A 53 -4.44 -2.92 13.28
C TYR A 53 -4.55 -1.50 13.89
N ARG A 54 -5.68 -1.15 14.50
CA ARG A 54 -5.85 0.16 15.15
C ARG A 54 -5.00 0.29 16.41
N TRP A 55 -4.88 -0.78 17.18
CA TRP A 55 -4.06 -0.82 18.39
C TRP A 55 -2.58 -0.82 18.03
N VAL A 56 -2.18 -1.68 17.09
CA VAL A 56 -0.82 -1.70 16.55
C VAL A 56 -0.42 -0.32 16.01
N TRP A 57 -1.29 0.35 15.25
CA TRP A 57 -1.02 1.72 14.79
C TRP A 57 -0.79 2.72 15.93
N GLY A 58 -1.56 2.64 17.02
CA GLY A 58 -1.39 3.52 18.18
C GLY A 58 -0.03 3.31 18.86
N LEU A 59 0.38 2.05 19.01
CA LEU A 59 1.67 1.68 19.60
C LEU A 59 2.84 2.17 18.76
N LEU A 60 2.79 1.94 17.44
CA LEU A 60 3.78 2.42 16.49
C LEU A 60 3.87 3.94 16.45
N ARG A 61 2.73 4.63 16.54
CA ARG A 61 2.69 6.09 16.64
C ARG A 61 3.41 6.56 17.90
N HIS A 62 3.08 5.97 19.05
CA HIS A 62 3.68 6.36 20.33
C HIS A 62 5.20 6.13 20.34
N ARG A 63 5.68 4.95 19.91
CA ARG A 63 7.12 4.66 19.81
C ARG A 63 7.85 5.64 18.89
N ARG A 64 7.27 5.96 17.74
CA ARG A 64 7.88 6.91 16.78
C ARG A 64 7.88 8.34 17.30
N GLU A 65 6.85 8.76 18.03
CA GLU A 65 6.83 10.05 18.72
C GLU A 65 7.97 10.13 19.76
N THR A 66 8.19 9.07 20.55
CA THR A 66 9.32 8.98 21.49
C THR A 66 10.68 9.04 20.79
N GLN A 67 10.78 8.44 19.60
CA GLN A 67 12.01 8.41 18.80
C GLN A 67 12.17 9.62 17.86
N SER A 68 11.26 10.60 17.92
CA SER A 68 11.23 11.75 16.99
C SER A 68 11.20 11.37 15.50
N LEU A 69 10.61 10.21 15.19
CA LEU A 69 10.45 9.69 13.83
C LEU A 69 9.12 10.16 13.21
N ALA A 70 9.06 10.10 11.87
CA ALA A 70 7.85 10.46 11.14
C ALA A 70 6.68 9.53 11.50
N PRO A 71 5.48 10.09 11.79
CA PRO A 71 4.32 9.30 12.18
C PRO A 71 3.81 8.45 11.02
N ILE A 72 3.27 7.27 11.34
CA ILE A 72 2.65 6.38 10.36
C ILE A 72 1.18 6.77 10.16
N ASN A 73 0.75 6.81 8.90
CA ASN A 73 -0.67 6.94 8.57
C ASN A 73 -1.42 5.64 8.89
N VAL A 74 -2.59 5.74 9.53
CA VAL A 74 -3.47 4.59 9.83
C VAL A 74 -3.71 3.70 8.61
N LYS A 75 -3.94 4.31 7.44
CA LYS A 75 -4.18 3.58 6.18
C LYS A 75 -2.96 2.78 5.75
N LYS A 76 -1.75 3.30 6.00
CA LYS A 76 -0.49 2.59 5.71
C LYS A 76 -0.37 1.36 6.61
N ALA A 77 -0.60 1.51 7.92
CA ALA A 77 -0.58 0.39 8.86
C ALA A 77 -1.59 -0.70 8.46
N TYR A 78 -2.84 -0.32 8.15
CA TYR A 78 -3.86 -1.27 7.69
C TYR A 78 -3.43 -1.99 6.40
N ARG A 79 -2.95 -1.26 5.38
CA ARG A 79 -2.52 -1.85 4.11
C ARG A 79 -1.41 -2.87 4.35
N VAL A 80 -0.36 -2.49 5.08
CA VAL A 80 0.79 -3.36 5.34
C VAL A 80 0.36 -4.60 6.11
N MET A 81 -0.42 -4.44 7.18
CA MET A 81 -0.91 -5.61 7.92
C MET A 81 -1.79 -6.52 7.07
N ARG A 82 -2.64 -5.98 6.20
CA ARG A 82 -3.48 -6.77 5.29
C ARG A 82 -2.64 -7.51 4.25
N ASP A 83 -1.71 -6.82 3.60
CA ASP A 83 -0.91 -7.35 2.51
C ASP A 83 0.09 -8.42 3.01
N HIS A 84 0.46 -8.37 4.29
CA HIS A 84 1.32 -9.35 4.98
C HIS A 84 0.57 -10.36 5.86
N GLN A 85 -0.77 -10.45 5.76
CA GLN A 85 -1.60 -11.41 6.52
C GLN A 85 -1.45 -11.32 8.06
N LEU A 86 -1.22 -10.11 8.58
CA LEU A 86 -1.05 -9.83 10.02
C LEU A 86 -2.34 -9.34 10.69
N LEU A 87 -3.47 -9.35 9.98
CA LEU A 87 -4.77 -8.96 10.54
C LEU A 87 -5.38 -10.12 11.31
N LEU A 88 -6.02 -9.81 12.44
CA LEU A 88 -6.84 -10.78 13.17
C LEU A 88 -7.93 -11.35 12.26
N GLU A 89 -8.17 -12.64 12.41
CA GLU A 89 -9.28 -13.29 11.73
C GLU A 89 -10.59 -12.60 12.08
N ARG A 90 -11.38 -12.29 11.04
CA ARG A 90 -12.73 -11.80 11.26
C ARG A 90 -13.54 -12.95 11.84
N ARG A 91 -13.87 -12.87 13.13
CA ARG A 91 -14.81 -13.79 13.77
C ARG A 91 -16.13 -13.76 13.00
N ILE A 92 -16.38 -14.76 12.17
CA ILE A 92 -17.67 -14.96 11.53
C ILE A 92 -18.61 -15.37 12.66
N LYS A 93 -19.58 -14.52 13.01
CA LYS A 93 -20.68 -14.96 13.88
C LYS A 93 -21.30 -16.15 13.16
N GLN A 94 -21.22 -17.35 13.75
CA GLN A 94 -21.83 -18.55 13.17
C GLN A 94 -23.30 -18.21 12.90
N PRO A 95 -23.77 -18.26 11.64
CA PRO A 95 -25.18 -18.09 11.36
C PRO A 95 -25.87 -19.37 11.82
N GLY A 96 -26.54 -19.32 12.97
CA GLY A 96 -27.35 -20.42 13.48
C GLY A 96 -26.85 -21.00 14.80
N VAL A 97 -27.14 -20.30 15.90
CA VAL A 97 -27.58 -20.97 17.12
C VAL A 97 -28.91 -20.31 17.46
N ALA A 98 -29.99 -21.07 17.26
CA ALA A 98 -31.33 -20.75 17.74
C ALA A 98 -31.41 -20.98 19.26
#